data_AF-A0A2K1PZM5-F1
#
_entry.id   AF-A0A2K1PZM5-F1
#
_cell.length_a   1.000
_cell.length_b   1.000
_cell.length_c   1.000
_cell.angle_alpha   90.00
_cell.angle_beta   90.00
_cell.angle_gamma   90.00
#
_symmetry.space_group_name_H-M   'P 1'
#
loop_
_entity.id
_entity.type
_entity.pdbx_description
1 polymer ?
#
loop_
_entity_poly.entity_id
_entity_poly.type
_entity_poly.pdbx_seq_one_letter_code
_entity_poly.pdbx_strand_id
1 'polypeptide(L)' 'MNYQSYVIAAYVIFVLAILWDWIAPKLQIARARREAKLRLRRDAARKGETAR' A
#
# COMPACT_ATOMS: atom_id res chain seq x y z
N MET A 1 -2.72 29.82 25.27
CA MET A 1 -1.48 29.24 24.71
C MET A 1 -0.97 28.16 25.66
N ASN A 2 -1.63 26.99 25.69
CA ASN A 2 -1.23 25.92 26.60
C ASN A 2 -0.15 25.07 25.92
N TYR A 3 1.07 25.09 26.47
CA TYR A 3 2.21 24.29 26.00
C TYR A 3 1.84 22.80 25.83
N GLN A 4 0.94 22.31 26.69
CA GLN A 4 0.43 20.95 26.67
C GLN A 4 -0.23 20.57 25.34
N SER A 5 -0.99 21.48 24.73
CA SER A 5 -1.65 21.23 23.44
C SER A 5 -0.64 21.07 22.29
N TYR A 6 0.47 21.82 22.32
CA TYR A 6 1.54 21.68 21.34
C TYR A 6 2.27 20.35 21.48
N VAL A 7 2.55 19.93 22.71
CA VAL A 7 3.19 18.65 23.00
C VAL A 7 2.32 17.49 22.53
N ILE A 8 1.01 17.54 22.80
CA ILE A 8 0.05 16.54 22.30
C ILE A 8 0.04 16.51 20.77
N ALA A 9 -0.01 17.67 20.11
CA ALA A 9 0.01 17.73 18.65
C ALA A 9 1.30 17.13 18.07
N ALA A 10 2.45 17.40 18.70
CA ALA A 10 3.74 16.83 18.29
C ALA A 10 3.74 15.29 18.39
N TYR A 11 3.23 14.73 19.49
CA TYR A 11 3.09 13.28 19.64
C TYR A 11 2.14 12.67 18.62
N VAL A 12 1.02 13.34 18.32
CA VAL A 12 0.08 12.87 17.27
C VAL A 12 0.78 12.81 15.92
N ILE A 13 1.51 13.85 15.52
CA ILE A 13 2.25 13.87 14.25
C ILE A 13 3.31 12.75 14.23
N PHE A 14 4.03 12.55 15.34
CA PHE A 14 5.03 11.49 15.45
C PHE A 14 4.42 10.09 15.27
N VAL A 15 3.30 9.80 15.95
CA VAL A 15 2.59 8.53 15.80
C VAL A 15 2.02 8.36 14.40
N LEU A 16 1.46 9.42 13.80
CA LEU A 16 0.99 9.39 12.42
C LEU A 16 2.10 9.10 11.43
N ALA A 17 3.28 9.70 11.61
CA ALA A 17 4.46 9.46 10.77
C ALA A 17 4.92 8.00 10.86
N ILE A 18 4.98 7.42 12.06
CA ILE A 18 5.30 6.00 12.26
C ILE A 18 4.24 5.11 11.61
N LEU A 19 2.96 5.41 11.81
CA LEU A 19 1.87 4.62 11.25
C LEU A 19 1.87 4.68 9.71
N TRP A 20 2.27 5.82 9.16
CA TRP A 20 2.40 6.01 7.71
C TRP A 20 3.44 5.08 7.09
N ASP A 21 4.56 4.84 7.79
CA ASP A 21 5.60 3.91 7.33
C ASP A 21 5.09 2.47 7.18
N TRP A 22 4.08 2.08 7.98
CA TRP A 22 3.43 0.76 7.82
C TRP A 22 2.32 0.74 6.77
N ILE A 23 1.64 1.86 6.56
CA ILE A 23 0.54 1.97 5.60
C ILE A 23 1.09 2.04 4.17
N ALA A 24 2.14 2.83 3.93
CA ALA A 24 2.77 3.03 2.62
C ALA A 24 3.15 1.72 1.90
N PRO A 25 3.92 0.78 2.48
CA PRO A 25 4.30 -0.47 1.83
C PRO A 25 3.09 -1.37 1.59
N LYS A 26 2.09 -1.38 2.50
CA LYS A 26 0.85 -2.14 2.30
C LYS A 26 0.08 -1.64 1.09
N LEU A 27 0.01 -0.33 0.86
CA LEU A 27 -0.60 0.23 -0.34
C LEU A 27 0.19 -0.12 -1.61
N GLN A 28 1.52 -0.10 -1.55
CA GLN A 28 2.36 -0.51 -2.69
C GLN A 28 2.16 -1.99 -3.03
N ILE A 29 2.12 -2.87 -2.02
CA ILE A 29 1.84 -4.31 -2.19
C ILE A 29 0.44 -4.52 -2.79
N ALA A 30 -0.56 -3.78 -2.33
CA ALA A 30 -1.91 -3.88 -2.88
C ALA A 30 -1.95 -3.49 -4.39
N ARG A 31 -1.16 -2.50 -4.79
CA ARG A 31 -1.00 -2.11 -6.21
C ARG A 31 -0.25 -3.18 -7.00
N ALA A 32 0.88 -3.67 -6.49
CA ALA A 32 1.66 -4.73 -7.13
C ALA A 32 0.84 -6.02 -7.33
N ARG A 33 -0.02 -6.36 -6.36
CA ARG A 33 -0.95 -7.50 -6.49
C ARG A 33 -1.96 -7.31 -7.61
N ARG A 34 -2.48 -6.09 -7.80
CA ARG A 34 -3.38 -5.80 -8.94
C ARG A 34 -2.68 -5.98 -10.27
N GLU A 35 -1.45 -5.47 -10.41
CA GLU A 35 -0.64 -5.64 -11.62
C GLU A 35 -0.30 -7.09 -11.90
N ALA A 36 0.11 -7.85 -10.86
CA ALA A 36 0.36 -9.29 -10.97
C ALA A 36 -0.89 -10.04 -11.44
N LYS A 37 -2.08 -9.70 -10.92
CA LYS A 37 -3.34 -10.31 -11.34
C LYS A 37 -3.66 -10.05 -12.83
N LEU A 38 -3.38 -8.85 -13.34
CA LEU A 38 -3.55 -8.55 -14.78
C LEU A 38 -2.58 -9.34 -15.65
N ARG A 39 -1.33 -9.52 -15.22
CA ARG A 39 -0.34 -10.33 -15.95
C ARG A 39 -0.75 -11.80 -16.02
N LEU A 40 -1.16 -12.39 -14.89
CA LEU A 40 -1.65 -13.78 -14.83
C LEU A 40 -2.83 -14.04 -15.77
N ARG A 41 -3.74 -13.07 -15.94
CA ARG A 41 -4.89 -13.21 -16.87
C ARG A 41 -4.45 -13.24 -18.34
N ARG A 42 -3.38 -12.51 -18.71
CA ARG A 42 -2.84 -12.51 -20.09
C ARG A 42 -2.08 -13.79 -20.38
N ASP A 43 -1.32 -14.30 -19.41
CA ASP A 43 -0.61 -15.58 -19.57
C ASP A 43 -1.57 -16.77 -19.60
N ALA A 44 -2.69 -16.72 -18.85
CA ALA A 44 -3.75 -17.72 -18.95
C ALA A 44 -4.43 -17.72 -20.33
N ALA A 45 -4.66 -16.55 -20.93
CA ALA A 45 -5.21 -16.45 -22.28
C ALA A 45 -4.25 -17.02 -23.34
N ARG A 46 -2.94 -16.71 -23.23
CA ARG A 46 -1.92 -17.24 -24.16
C ARG A 46 -1.74 -18.76 -24.06
N LYS A 47 -1.76 -19.33 -22.84
CA LYS A 47 -1.72 -20.79 -22.65
C LYS A 47 -2.95 -21.51 -23.19
N GLY A 48 -4.13 -20.87 -23.15
CA GLY A 48 -5.35 -21.42 -23.76
C GLY A 48 -5.31 -21.44 -25.29
N GLU A 49 -4.54 -20.54 -25.90
CA GLU A 49 -4.39 -20.43 -27.36
C GLU A 49 -3.31 -21.36 -27.91
N THR A 50 -2.27 -21.69 -27.14
CA THR A 50 -1.25 -22.68 -27.54
C THR A 50 -1.69 -24.14 -27.32
N ALA A 51 -2.82 -24.37 -26.65
CA ALA A 51 -3.39 -25.69 -26.39
C ALA A 51 -4.59 -26.03 -27.30
N ARG A 52 -4.93 -25.16 -28.27
CA ARG A 52 -5.89 -25.42 -29.35
C ARG A 52 -5.12 -25.69 -30.64
#